data_AF-A0A850MIC4-F1
#
_entry.id   AF-A0A850MIC4-F1
#
_cell.length_a   1.000
_cell.length_b   1.000
_cell.length_c   1.000
_cell.angle_alpha   90.00
_cell.angle_beta   90.00
_cell.angle_gamma   90.00
#
_symmetry.space_group_name_H-M   'P 1'
#
loop_
_entity.id
_entity.type
_entity.pdbx_description
1 polymer ?
#
loop_
_entity_poly.entity_id
_entity_poly.type
_entity_poly.pdbx_seq_one_letter_code
_entity_poly.pdbx_strand_id
1 'polypeptide(L)'
;MELEIPKIKVKFYFPDETPVEYLLTEIDAMELEVYAITRVPKRLVRRILRVGENLQGEREVSMEYLLENSGSRSGDVYNALKYLEHNHIIEIRREFRKIKTVAPDKLDKLLNKIKGLLSKPR
;
A
#
# COMPACT_ATOMS: atom_id res chain seq x y z
N MET A 1 21.74 -24.50 -10.48
CA MET A 1 22.20 -23.11 -10.34
C MET A 1 20.95 -22.28 -10.09
N GLU A 2 20.81 -21.69 -8.90
CA GLU A 2 19.75 -20.71 -8.66
C GLU A 2 20.12 -19.43 -9.42
N LEU A 3 19.22 -18.97 -10.29
CA LEU A 3 19.37 -17.70 -10.99
C LEU A 3 19.17 -16.58 -9.96
N GLU A 4 20.25 -15.88 -9.58
CA GLU A 4 20.16 -14.66 -8.80
C GLU A 4 19.40 -13.61 -9.60
N ILE A 5 18.15 -13.34 -9.20
CA ILE A 5 17.35 -12.29 -9.81
C ILE A 5 17.97 -10.95 -9.39
N PRO A 6 18.40 -10.10 -10.34
CA PRO A 6 19.03 -8.83 -10.03
C PRO A 6 18.07 -7.94 -9.22
N LYS A 7 18.57 -7.40 -8.11
CA LYS A 7 17.84 -6.50 -7.22
C LYS A 7 18.36 -5.07 -7.38
N ILE A 8 17.44 -4.12 -7.47
CA ILE A 8 17.72 -2.69 -7.48
C ILE A 8 17.30 -2.06 -6.16
N LYS A 9 18.09 -1.07 -5.71
CA LYS A 9 17.84 -0.33 -4.48
C LYS A 9 16.93 0.85 -4.78
N VAL A 10 15.74 0.86 -4.20
CA VAL A 10 14.75 1.93 -4.38
C VAL A 10 14.57 2.67 -3.06
N LYS A 11 14.68 3.99 -3.10
CA LYS A 11 14.56 4.88 -1.92
C LYS A 11 13.16 5.49 -1.88
N PHE A 12 12.43 5.22 -0.82
CA PHE A 12 11.06 5.67 -0.58
C PHE A 12 11.09 6.87 0.36
N TYR A 13 10.37 7.93 0.00
CA TYR A 13 10.16 9.10 0.88
C TYR A 13 8.73 9.08 1.39
N PHE A 14 8.58 8.98 2.70
CA PHE A 14 7.29 9.00 3.38
C PHE A 14 6.84 10.45 3.66
N PRO A 15 5.56 10.68 4.01
CA PRO A 15 5.01 12.01 4.26
C PRO A 15 5.66 12.79 5.43
N ASP A 16 6.45 12.12 6.25
CA ASP A 16 7.29 12.67 7.33
C ASP A 16 8.73 12.95 6.88
N GLU A 17 9.00 12.84 5.58
CA GLU A 17 10.32 12.99 4.94
C GLU A 17 11.34 11.90 5.30
N THR A 18 10.92 10.85 6.01
CA THR A 18 11.80 9.73 6.34
C THR A 18 12.13 8.92 5.08
N PRO A 19 13.42 8.76 4.74
CA PRO A 19 13.82 7.89 3.65
C PRO A 19 13.95 6.44 4.12
N VAL A 20 13.36 5.50 3.38
CA VAL A 20 13.56 4.06 3.60
C VAL A 20 13.99 3.39 2.32
N GLU A 21 15.01 2.55 2.38
CA GLU A 21 15.54 1.84 1.23
C GLU A 21 15.00 0.41 1.17
N TYR A 22 14.54 0.00 -0.01
CA TYR A 22 14.09 -1.36 -0.30
C TYR A 22 14.96 -1.96 -1.40
N LEU A 23 15.26 -3.26 -1.27
CA LEU A 23 15.82 -4.07 -2.33
C LEU A 23 14.68 -4.80 -3.04
N LEU A 24 14.44 -4.45 -4.29
CA LEU A 24 13.34 -4.94 -5.12
C LEU A 24 13.89 -5.56 -6.40
N THR A 25 13.17 -6.51 -6.98
CA THR A 25 13.48 -6.94 -8.35
C THR A 25 13.15 -5.81 -9.33
N GLU A 26 13.71 -5.84 -10.55
CA GLU A 26 13.37 -4.85 -11.59
C GLU A 26 11.85 -4.81 -11.89
N ILE A 27 11.19 -5.98 -11.90
CA ILE A 27 9.75 -6.08 -12.13
C ILE A 27 8.98 -5.39 -11.00
N ASP A 28 9.31 -5.70 -9.73
CA ASP A 28 8.67 -5.06 -8.57
C ASP A 28 8.87 -3.53 -8.61
N ALA A 29 10.06 -3.07 -8.97
CA ALA A 29 10.39 -1.66 -9.04
C ALA A 29 9.70 -0.93 -10.20
N MET A 30 9.47 -1.60 -11.34
CA MET A 30 8.71 -1.06 -12.47
C MET A 30 7.21 -1.03 -12.19
N GLU A 31 6.67 -2.02 -11.47
CA GLU A 31 5.27 -2.04 -11.02
C GLU A 31 4.99 -0.99 -9.94
N LEU A 32 6.01 -0.67 -9.14
CA LEU A 32 6.01 0.38 -8.15
C LEU A 32 6.28 1.74 -8.83
N GLU A 33 5.24 2.37 -9.39
CA GLU A 33 5.19 3.84 -9.55
C GLU A 33 5.11 4.50 -8.14
N VAL A 34 6.08 4.24 -7.27
CA VAL A 34 6.16 4.84 -5.94
C VAL A 34 6.78 6.20 -6.14
N TYR A 35 5.93 7.17 -6.44
CA TYR A 35 6.28 8.57 -6.33
C TYR A 35 6.92 8.78 -4.96
N ALA A 36 8.15 9.27 -4.93
CA ALA A 36 8.70 9.92 -3.75
C ALA A 36 7.69 10.99 -3.31
N ILE A 37 6.96 10.72 -2.24
CA ILE A 37 5.79 11.52 -1.90
C ILE A 37 6.26 12.73 -1.11
N THR A 38 6.54 13.83 -1.81
CA THR A 38 6.63 15.17 -1.20
C THR A 38 5.24 15.73 -0.86
N ARG A 39 4.18 15.25 -1.52
CA ARG A 39 2.75 15.45 -1.17
C ARG A 39 1.90 14.27 -1.66
N VAL A 40 1.12 13.63 -0.78
CA VAL A 40 0.28 12.45 -1.14
C VAL A 40 -0.75 12.88 -2.20
N PRO A 41 -0.68 12.37 -3.44
CA PRO A 41 -1.64 12.74 -4.47
C PRO A 41 -3.06 12.33 -4.02
N LYS A 42 -4.07 13.19 -4.24
CA LYS A 42 -5.48 12.87 -3.90
C LYS A 42 -5.94 11.53 -4.48
N ARG A 43 -5.37 11.10 -5.62
CA ARG A 43 -5.60 9.78 -6.21
C ARG A 43 -5.17 8.66 -5.25
N LEU A 44 -3.96 8.73 -4.69
CA LEU A 44 -3.43 7.71 -3.78
C LEU A 44 -4.18 7.68 -2.45
N VAL A 45 -4.58 8.85 -1.92
CA VAL A 45 -5.43 8.94 -0.72
C VAL A 45 -6.75 8.17 -0.92
N ARG A 46 -7.40 8.34 -2.08
CA ARG A 46 -8.63 7.59 -2.42
C ARG A 46 -8.37 6.09 -2.61
N ARG A 47 -7.17 5.70 -3.07
CA ARG A 47 -6.78 4.30 -3.23
C ARG A 47 -6.53 3.62 -1.89
N ILE A 48 -5.81 4.28 -0.97
CA ILE A 48 -5.63 3.82 0.40
C ILE A 48 -6.98 3.63 1.08
N LEU A 49 -7.93 4.55 0.87
CA LEU A 49 -9.29 4.41 1.38
C LEU A 49 -9.97 3.14 0.86
N ARG A 50 -10.02 2.91 -0.45
CA ARG A 50 -10.68 1.74 -1.03
C ARG A 50 -10.03 0.41 -0.63
N VAL A 51 -8.70 0.35 -0.69
CA VAL A 51 -7.96 -0.86 -0.30
C VAL A 51 -8.16 -1.13 1.19
N GLY A 52 -8.12 -0.09 2.02
CA GLY A 52 -8.37 -0.24 3.44
C GLY A 52 -9.82 -0.60 3.78
N GLU A 53 -10.81 -0.11 3.04
CA GLU A 53 -12.22 -0.53 3.19
C GLU A 53 -12.40 -2.02 2.84
N ASN A 54 -11.72 -2.51 1.81
CA ASN A 54 -11.70 -3.95 1.48
C ASN A 54 -10.96 -4.82 2.50
N LEU A 55 -10.16 -4.21 3.38
CA LEU A 55 -9.46 -4.88 4.49
C LEU A 55 -10.21 -4.71 5.82
N GLN A 56 -11.21 -3.82 5.88
CA GLN A 56 -11.94 -3.49 7.10
C GLN A 56 -12.91 -4.61 7.45
N GLY A 57 -12.85 -5.11 8.69
CA GLY A 57 -13.67 -6.25 9.13
C GLY A 57 -13.13 -7.62 8.71
N GLU A 58 -12.17 -7.66 7.79
CA GLU A 58 -11.52 -8.89 7.34
C GLU A 58 -10.20 -9.14 8.07
N ARG A 59 -10.03 -10.35 8.59
CA ARG A 59 -8.77 -10.74 9.27
C ARG A 59 -7.65 -11.02 8.27
N GLU A 60 -8.01 -11.58 7.11
CA GLU A 60 -7.07 -11.95 6.06
C GLU A 60 -7.78 -11.89 4.69
N VAL A 61 -7.13 -11.30 3.69
CA VAL A 61 -7.66 -11.10 2.34
C VAL A 61 -6.61 -11.50 1.31
N SER A 62 -7.01 -12.09 0.18
CA SER A 62 -6.08 -12.41 -0.91
C SER A 62 -5.70 -11.16 -1.73
N MET A 63 -4.50 -11.16 -2.30
CA MET A 63 -4.04 -10.08 -3.19
C MET A 63 -4.94 -9.98 -4.42
N GLU A 64 -5.36 -11.11 -4.98
CA GLU A 64 -6.26 -11.18 -6.12
C GLU A 64 -7.59 -10.45 -5.84
N TYR A 65 -8.19 -10.70 -4.66
CA TYR A 65 -9.42 -10.03 -4.26
C TYR A 65 -9.25 -8.51 -4.24
N LEU A 66 -8.13 -7.99 -3.72
CA LEU A 66 -7.89 -6.54 -3.66
C LEU A 66 -7.65 -5.93 -5.05
N LEU A 67 -6.99 -6.66 -5.95
CA LEU A 67 -6.78 -6.22 -7.32
C LEU A 67 -8.11 -6.13 -8.08
N GLU A 68 -9.01 -7.08 -7.88
CA GLU A 68 -10.34 -7.12 -8.51
C GLU A 68 -11.31 -6.09 -7.92
N ASN A 69 -11.33 -5.94 -6.59
CA ASN A 69 -12.38 -5.18 -5.89
C ASN A 69 -12.01 -3.73 -5.55
N SER A 70 -10.75 -3.32 -5.75
CA SER A 70 -10.37 -1.91 -5.50
C SER A 70 -10.73 -0.96 -6.65
N GLY A 71 -11.07 -1.50 -7.84
CA GLY A 71 -11.33 -0.71 -9.05
C GLY A 71 -10.14 0.18 -9.44
N SER A 72 -8.92 -0.33 -9.25
CA SER A 72 -7.65 0.38 -9.36
C SER A 72 -6.67 -0.34 -10.29
N ARG A 73 -5.70 0.37 -10.85
CA ARG A 73 -4.55 -0.27 -11.49
C ARG A 73 -3.74 -1.02 -10.42
N SER A 74 -3.11 -2.13 -10.79
CA SER A 74 -2.31 -2.96 -9.87
C SER A 74 -1.28 -2.14 -9.08
N GLY A 75 -0.52 -1.26 -9.75
CA GLY A 75 0.48 -0.40 -9.10
C GLY A 75 -0.12 0.52 -8.01
N ASP A 76 -1.34 1.04 -8.19
CA ASP A 76 -2.01 1.85 -7.18
C ASP A 76 -2.38 1.02 -5.93
N VAL A 77 -2.76 -0.24 -6.12
CA VAL A 77 -3.07 -1.17 -5.02
C VAL A 77 -1.81 -1.51 -4.25
N TYR A 78 -0.73 -1.85 -4.94
CA TYR A 78 0.56 -2.13 -4.31
C TYR A 78 1.09 -0.91 -3.53
N ASN A 79 0.95 0.30 -4.07
CA ASN A 79 1.30 1.53 -3.37
C ASN A 79 0.50 1.72 -2.07
N ALA A 80 -0.81 1.50 -2.12
CA ALA A 80 -1.66 1.57 -0.94
C ALA A 80 -1.27 0.50 0.11
N LEU A 81 -1.02 -0.73 -0.34
CA LEU A 81 -0.58 -1.82 0.54
C LEU A 81 0.78 -1.53 1.18
N LYS A 82 1.74 -1.00 0.42
CA LYS A 82 3.04 -0.59 0.97
C LYS A 82 2.92 0.50 2.03
N TYR A 83 2.03 1.47 1.81
CA TYR A 83 1.73 2.48 2.82
C TYR A 83 1.16 1.87 4.10
N LEU A 84 0.20 0.94 4.00
CA LEU A 84 -0.41 0.27 5.15
C LEU A 84 0.58 -0.65 5.88
N GLU A 85 1.43 -1.38 5.14
CA GLU A 85 2.49 -2.24 5.67
C GLU A 85 3.51 -1.41 6.47
N HIS A 86 3.96 -0.28 5.90
CA HIS A 86 4.89 0.62 6.58
C HIS A 86 4.33 1.21 7.88
N ASN A 87 3.02 1.47 7.94
CA ASN A 87 2.36 1.96 9.16
C ASN A 87 2.04 0.84 10.18
N HIS A 88 2.52 -0.39 9.93
CA HIS A 88 2.24 -1.58 10.74
C HIS A 88 0.74 -1.84 10.93
N ILE A 89 -0.05 -1.56 9.88
CA ILE A 89 -1.50 -1.81 9.87
C ILE A 89 -1.77 -3.22 9.32
N ILE A 90 -1.01 -3.62 8.32
CA ILE A 90 -1.10 -4.93 7.69
C ILE A 90 0.26 -5.65 7.67
N GLU A 91 0.19 -6.95 7.44
CA GLU A 91 1.32 -7.83 7.15
C GLU A 91 1.05 -8.55 5.83
N ILE A 92 1.99 -8.47 4.87
CA ILE A 92 1.86 -9.14 3.58
C ILE A 92 2.63 -10.47 3.60
N ARG A 93 1.89 -11.57 3.55
CA ARG A 93 2.42 -12.93 3.43
C ARG A 93 2.62 -13.27 1.97
N ARG A 94 3.79 -12.91 1.44
CA ARG A 94 4.12 -13.03 0.00
C ARG A 94 4.03 -14.47 -0.51
N GLU A 95 4.41 -15.44 0.32
CA GLU A 95 4.36 -16.88 0.03
C GLU A 95 2.94 -17.36 -0.33
N PHE A 96 1.91 -16.74 0.24
CA PHE A 96 0.51 -17.12 0.04
C PHE A 96 -0.30 -16.07 -0.71
N ARG A 97 0.34 -14.98 -1.15
CA ARG A 97 -0.32 -13.78 -1.70
C ARG A 97 -1.48 -13.30 -0.80
N LYS A 98 -1.29 -13.35 0.52
CA LYS A 98 -2.31 -12.93 1.50
C LYS A 98 -1.90 -11.66 2.24
N ILE A 99 -2.88 -10.85 2.57
CA ILE A 99 -2.75 -9.64 3.38
C ILE A 99 -3.50 -9.90 4.68
N LYS A 100 -2.81 -9.77 5.81
CA LYS A 100 -3.40 -9.88 7.14
C LYS A 100 -3.50 -8.51 7.78
N THR A 101 -4.67 -8.15 8.31
CA THR A 101 -4.83 -6.94 9.12
C THR A 101 -4.32 -7.21 10.53
N VAL A 102 -3.23 -6.54 10.93
CA VAL A 102 -2.58 -6.74 12.24
C VAL A 102 -2.90 -5.63 13.25
N ALA A 103 -3.36 -4.47 12.80
CA ALA A 103 -3.84 -3.40 13.67
C ALA A 103 -5.17 -2.79 13.16
N PRO A 104 -6.32 -3.47 13.39
CA PRO A 104 -7.64 -3.02 12.95
C PRO A 104 -8.00 -1.60 13.42
N ASP A 105 -7.73 -1.28 14.69
CA ASP A 105 -8.04 0.06 15.24
C ASP A 105 -7.25 1.18 14.55
N LYS A 106 -6.02 0.89 14.11
CA LYS A 106 -5.20 1.86 13.35
C LYS A 106 -5.74 2.03 11.93
N LEU A 107 -6.21 0.95 11.31
CA LEU A 107 -6.87 1.01 10.01
C LEU A 107 -8.11 1.90 10.10
N ASP A 108 -8.99 1.68 11.07
CA ASP A 108 -10.22 2.47 11.24
C ASP A 108 -9.93 3.96 11.44
N LYS A 109 -8.97 4.29 12.31
CA LYS A 109 -8.54 5.68 12.53
C LYS A 109 -8.00 6.33 11.25
N LEU A 110 -7.22 5.60 10.47
CA LEU A 110 -6.68 6.08 9.19
C LEU A 110 -7.81 6.32 8.19
N LEU A 111 -8.75 5.39 8.03
CA LEU A 111 -9.86 5.52 7.09
C LEU A 111 -10.76 6.71 7.46
N ASN A 112 -11.07 6.89 8.75
CA ASN A 112 -11.85 8.03 9.21
C ASN A 112 -11.14 9.37 8.96
N LYS A 113 -9.82 9.44 9.19
CA LYS A 113 -9.01 10.62 8.86
C LYS A 113 -9.05 10.91 7.36
N ILE A 114 -8.92 9.89 6.52
CA ILE A 114 -8.98 10.05 5.06
C ILE A 114 -10.36 10.51 4.60
N LYS A 115 -11.45 9.93 5.13
CA LYS A 115 -12.83 10.37 4.84
C LYS A 115 -13.02 11.84 5.19
N GLY A 116 -12.54 12.28 6.36
CA GLY A 116 -12.59 13.69 6.78
C GLY A 116 -11.76 14.66 5.91
N LEU A 117 -10.70 14.18 5.26
CA LEU A 117 -9.92 14.98 4.30
C LEU A 117 -10.62 15.10 2.94
N LEU A 118 -11.40 14.10 2.56
CA LEU A 118 -12.11 14.05 1.28
C LEU A 118 -13.47 14.76 1.30
N SER A 119 -14.07 14.94 2.48
CA SER A 119 -15.38 15.58 2.67
C SER A 119 -15.34 17.12 2.79
N LYS A 120 -14.15 17.73 2.89
CA LYS A 120 -14.04 19.19 2.94
C LYS A 120 -14.36 19.80 1.56
N PRO A 121 -15.33 20.72 1.44
CA PRO A 121 -15.54 21.48 0.21
C PRO A 121 -14.26 22.27 -0.13
N ARG A 122 -13.96 22.38 -1.43
CA ARG A 122 -12.81 23.12 -1.94
C ARG A 122 -12.96 24.62 -1.68
#